data_AF-A0A0G4I328-F1
#
_entry.id   AF-A0A0G4I328-F1
#
_cell.length_a   1.000
_cell.length_b   1.000
_cell.length_c   1.000
_cell.angle_alpha   90.00
_cell.angle_beta   90.00
_cell.angle_gamma   90.00
#
_symmetry.space_group_name_H-M   'P 1'
#
loop_
_entity.id
_entity.type
_entity.pdbx_description
1 polymer ?
#
loop_
_entity_poly.entity_id
_entity_poly.type
_entity_poly.pdbx_seq_one_letter_code
_entity_poly.pdbx_strand_id
1 'polypeptide(L)'
;MESGMRDSDIAQIWCEWAFLTTEERDAVFREYQTQGFAESLGDTTPVSPALEEFEQMAAIPTCQWCGQVDDDSREVKMSRCAQCKVACYCSREHQKKHWKLHKTACMKRKEQPPLSDNLFQNGNLHYPKHFLYCVRREKVNREVLSRGLPDPLSLSKSPSPRGSGDSETDPGVCLPCETVDPNHPDNIRGYSSDKIWEFQTEGGQWQRYLPRIEESLESMMCMGSPHFMYRPGEPDCDGIYVRDTEHIEKAKRLGISIPGTATHRVMISQMREYEIFSNKRRKVRRRGPPPEKYF
;
A
#
# COMPACT_ATOMS: atom_id res chain seq x y z
N MET A 1 29.59 33.15 6.77
CA MET A 1 28.18 32.98 6.39
C MET A 1 28.07 31.60 5.79
N GLU A 2 27.88 30.59 6.64
CA GLU A 2 27.72 29.22 6.18
C GLU A 2 26.26 29.00 5.83
N SER A 3 26.00 28.73 4.55
CA SER A 3 24.67 28.42 4.05
C SER A 3 24.35 26.98 4.42
N GLY A 4 23.67 26.78 5.55
CA GLY A 4 23.12 25.48 5.92
C GLY A 4 22.16 24.97 4.83
N MET A 5 22.29 23.69 4.49
CA MET A 5 21.41 22.99 3.56
C MET A 5 19.99 22.96 4.15
N ARG A 6 18.97 23.32 3.35
CA ARG A 6 17.59 23.44 3.87
C ARG A 6 17.00 22.04 4.05
N ASP A 7 16.14 21.87 5.04
CA ASP A 7 15.47 20.59 5.35
C ASP A 7 14.73 19.99 4.13
N SER A 8 14.27 20.84 3.20
CA SER A 8 13.67 20.41 1.93
C SER A 8 14.64 19.66 1.01
N ASP A 9 15.91 20.07 1.03
CA ASP A 9 16.96 19.51 0.19
C ASP A 9 17.40 18.14 0.74
N ILE A 10 17.40 17.98 2.08
CA ILE A 10 17.62 16.69 2.75
C ILE A 10 16.48 15.72 2.43
N ALA A 11 15.22 16.13 2.58
CA ALA A 11 14.07 15.26 2.30
C ALA A 11 14.03 14.75 0.84
N GLN A 12 14.50 15.56 -0.11
CA GLN A 12 14.60 15.18 -1.51
C GLN A 12 15.68 14.11 -1.75
N ILE A 13 16.87 14.27 -1.13
CA ILE A 13 17.96 13.28 -1.21
C ILE A 13 17.51 11.92 -0.65
N TRP A 14 16.82 11.91 0.50
CA TRP A 14 16.31 10.68 1.11
C TRP A 14 15.24 9.99 0.24
N CYS A 15 14.40 10.76 -0.46
CA CYS A 15 13.41 10.21 -1.39
C CYS A 15 14.06 9.56 -2.61
N GLU A 16 15.14 10.13 -3.14
CA GLU A 16 15.87 9.58 -4.28
C GLU A 16 16.64 8.30 -3.90
N TRP A 17 17.17 8.23 -2.68
CA TRP A 17 17.89 7.05 -2.16
C TRP A 17 17.01 5.82 -1.95
N ALA A 18 15.71 6.01 -1.69
CA ALA A 18 14.76 4.91 -1.46
C ALA A 18 14.47 4.07 -2.72
N PHE A 19 14.83 4.56 -3.92
CA PHE A 19 14.59 3.87 -5.19
C PHE A 19 15.82 3.18 -5.79
N LEU A 20 17.00 3.40 -5.20
CA LEU A 20 18.23 2.77 -5.64
C LEU A 20 18.30 1.32 -5.16
N THR A 21 18.79 0.44 -6.03
CA THR A 21 19.22 -0.91 -5.66
C THR A 21 20.36 -0.85 -4.64
N THR A 22 20.64 -1.95 -3.95
CA THR A 22 21.76 -2.00 -2.99
C THR A 22 23.08 -1.66 -3.67
N GLU A 23 23.32 -2.16 -4.89
CA GLU A 23 24.54 -1.89 -5.65
C GLU A 23 24.66 -0.41 -6.06
N GLU A 24 23.56 0.23 -6.45
CA GLU A 24 23.54 1.66 -6.78
C GLU A 24 23.74 2.55 -5.55
N ARG A 25 23.19 2.17 -4.39
CA ARG A 25 23.46 2.86 -3.12
C ARG A 25 24.94 2.75 -2.74
N ASP A 26 25.52 1.56 -2.87
CA ASP A 26 26.93 1.33 -2.59
C ASP A 26 27.85 2.05 -3.59
N ALA A 27 27.41 2.24 -4.84
CA ALA A 27 28.13 3.03 -5.84
C ALA A 27 28.12 4.53 -5.51
N VAL A 28 26.95 5.10 -5.18
CA VAL A 28 26.81 6.50 -4.75
C VAL A 28 27.58 6.76 -3.46
N PHE A 29 27.54 5.83 -2.50
CA PHE A 29 28.28 5.94 -1.25
C PHE A 29 29.80 5.88 -1.46
N ARG A 30 30.28 5.02 -2.36
CA ARG A 30 31.71 4.99 -2.76
C ARG A 30 32.13 6.26 -3.48
N GLU A 31 31.30 6.77 -4.38
CA GLU A 31 31.57 8.02 -5.08
C GLU A 31 31.68 9.19 -4.09
N TYR A 32 30.77 9.25 -3.12
CA TYR A 32 30.78 10.23 -2.03
C TYR A 32 32.04 10.11 -1.14
N GLN A 33 32.51 8.88 -0.84
CA GLN A 33 33.76 8.65 -0.13
C GLN A 33 35.00 9.05 -0.95
N THR A 34 34.98 8.84 -2.28
CA THR A 34 36.10 9.21 -3.16
C THR A 34 36.20 10.70 -3.45
N GLN A 35 35.11 11.47 -3.30
CA GLN A 35 35.10 12.93 -3.46
C GLN A 35 35.76 13.70 -2.30
N GLY A 36 36.51 13.01 -1.42
CA GLY A 36 37.52 13.65 -0.57
C GLY A 36 37.01 14.25 0.74
N PHE A 37 35.86 13.81 1.26
CA PHE A 37 35.41 14.20 2.61
C PHE A 37 35.98 13.26 3.70
N ALA A 38 37.29 13.03 3.67
CA ALA A 38 37.98 12.11 4.59
C ALA A 38 38.81 12.81 5.68
N GLU A 39 38.81 14.14 5.77
CA GLU A 39 39.63 14.86 6.78
C GLU A 39 38.83 15.66 7.83
N SER A 40 37.49 15.56 7.87
CA SER A 40 36.69 16.31 8.85
C SER A 40 35.53 15.50 9.45
N LEU A 41 35.81 14.31 9.97
CA LEU A 41 34.89 13.58 10.86
C LEU A 41 35.56 13.34 12.21
N GLY A 42 35.84 14.45 12.90
CA GLY A 42 36.01 14.48 14.35
C GLY A 42 34.76 14.99 15.08
N ASP A 43 33.67 15.28 14.37
CA ASP A 43 32.49 15.92 14.96
C ASP A 43 31.27 15.00 14.87
N THR A 44 31.07 14.25 15.95
CA THR A 44 29.82 13.54 16.25
C THR A 44 28.75 14.60 16.52
N THR A 45 28.10 15.11 15.47
CA THR A 45 26.90 15.92 15.68
C THR A 45 25.87 15.04 16.40
N PRO A 46 25.42 15.43 17.61
CA PRO A 46 24.46 14.64 18.36
C PRO A 46 23.17 14.51 17.55
N VAL A 47 22.68 13.28 17.43
CA VAL A 47 21.38 12.97 16.85
C VAL A 47 20.35 13.84 17.60
N SER A 48 19.49 14.54 16.86
CA SER A 48 18.50 15.43 17.48
C SER A 48 17.67 14.66 18.53
N PRO A 49 17.48 15.19 19.75
CA PRO A 49 16.70 14.54 20.80
C PRO A 49 15.29 14.10 20.35
N ALA A 50 14.72 14.81 19.37
CA ALA A 50 13.41 14.49 18.79
C ALA A 50 13.39 13.17 17.98
N LEU A 51 14.52 12.75 17.39
CA LEU A 51 14.61 11.46 16.70
C LEU A 51 14.75 10.29 17.70
N GLU A 52 15.49 10.50 18.80
CA GLU A 52 15.62 9.50 19.87
C GLU A 52 14.29 9.24 20.58
N GLU A 53 13.49 10.29 20.83
CA GLU A 53 12.14 10.17 21.39
C GLU A 53 11.19 9.38 20.45
N PHE A 54 11.28 9.62 19.14
CA PHE A 54 10.45 8.92 18.16
C PHE A 54 10.81 7.43 18.05
N GLU A 55 12.10 7.10 18.10
CA GLU A 55 12.56 5.70 18.12
C GLU A 55 12.13 4.97 19.39
N GLN A 56 12.11 5.65 20.55
CA GLN A 56 11.62 5.08 21.81
C GLN A 56 10.12 4.81 21.79
N MET A 57 9.30 5.68 21.19
CA MET A 57 7.86 5.45 21.07
C MET A 57 7.50 4.32 20.09
N ALA A 58 8.28 4.16 19.01
CA ALA A 58 8.08 3.08 18.03
C ALA A 58 8.40 1.67 18.59
N ALA A 59 9.09 1.59 19.73
CA ALA A 59 9.49 0.33 20.36
C ALA A 59 8.42 -0.26 21.30
N ILE A 60 7.31 0.42 21.56
CA ILE A 60 6.30 -0.04 22.52
C ILE A 60 5.59 -1.31 22.00
N PRO A 61 5.69 -2.45 22.70
CA PRO A 61 5.03 -3.69 22.29
C PRO A 61 3.51 -3.52 22.20
N THR A 62 2.91 -3.94 21.08
CA THR A 62 1.45 -3.96 20.91
C THR A 62 0.92 -5.38 20.78
N CYS A 63 -0.26 -5.63 21.35
CA CYS A 63 -0.92 -6.92 21.22
C CYS A 63 -1.41 -7.11 19.78
N GLN A 64 -0.90 -8.13 19.11
CA GLN A 64 -1.23 -8.42 17.71
C GLN A 64 -2.70 -8.84 17.48
N TRP A 65 -3.46 -9.09 18.55
CA TRP A 65 -4.89 -9.44 18.46
C TRP A 65 -5.81 -8.24 18.74
N CYS A 66 -5.66 -7.57 19.90
CA CYS A 66 -6.54 -6.47 20.29
C CYS A 66 -5.98 -5.07 19.99
N GLY A 67 -4.68 -4.96 19.68
CA GLY A 67 -4.00 -3.69 19.39
C GLY A 67 -3.68 -2.84 20.61
N GLN A 68 -3.89 -3.33 21.82
CA GLN A 68 -3.51 -2.60 23.03
C GLN A 68 -1.98 -2.47 23.12
N VAL A 69 -1.49 -1.33 23.62
CA VAL A 69 -0.06 -1.05 23.90
C VAL A 69 0.35 -1.58 25.28
N ASP A 70 1.60 -2.01 25.45
CA ASP A 70 2.21 -2.35 26.74
C ASP A 70 2.65 -1.03 27.40
N ASP A 71 1.87 -0.55 28.34
CA ASP A 71 2.15 0.66 29.11
C ASP A 71 2.51 0.24 30.55
N ASP A 72 3.43 0.96 31.18
CA ASP A 72 3.91 0.71 32.54
C ASP A 72 2.78 0.76 33.58
N SER A 73 1.64 1.38 33.24
CA SER A 73 0.43 1.40 34.07
C SER A 73 -0.27 0.04 34.20
N ARG A 74 0.10 -0.98 33.41
CA ARG A 74 -0.56 -2.30 33.44
C ARG A 74 0.07 -3.28 34.41
N GLU A 75 -0.82 -3.95 35.14
CA GLU A 75 -0.46 -5.10 35.99
C GLU A 75 -0.02 -6.33 35.18
N VAL A 76 -0.51 -6.47 33.93
CA VAL A 76 -0.22 -7.63 33.08
C VAL A 76 0.78 -7.28 31.98
N LYS A 77 2.04 -7.71 32.19
CA LYS A 77 3.12 -7.61 31.20
C LYS A 77 2.80 -8.41 29.93
N MET A 78 3.07 -7.85 28.75
CA MET A 78 2.87 -8.58 27.51
C MET A 78 3.79 -9.79 27.37
N SER A 79 3.22 -10.89 26.88
CA SER A 79 3.94 -12.11 26.55
C SER A 79 4.34 -12.14 25.07
N ARG A 80 5.61 -12.45 24.79
CA ARG A 80 6.11 -12.67 23.43
C ARG A 80 5.87 -14.11 22.99
N CYS A 81 5.62 -14.31 21.71
CA CYS A 81 5.48 -15.64 21.13
C CYS A 81 6.77 -16.45 21.35
N ALA A 82 6.69 -17.59 22.03
CA ALA A 82 7.87 -18.40 22.37
C ALA A 82 8.66 -18.91 21.16
N GLN A 83 8.03 -19.03 19.98
CA GLN A 83 8.68 -19.51 18.76
C GLN A 83 9.42 -18.40 18.00
N CYS A 84 8.72 -17.32 17.65
CA CYS A 84 9.31 -16.27 16.80
C CYS A 84 9.85 -15.06 17.59
N LYS A 85 9.48 -14.90 18.86
CA LYS A 85 9.77 -13.73 19.72
C LYS A 85 9.31 -12.36 19.18
N VAL A 86 8.72 -12.29 17.98
CA VAL A 86 8.28 -11.04 17.33
C VAL A 86 6.88 -10.61 17.74
N ALA A 87 5.92 -11.54 17.78
CA ALA A 87 4.54 -11.18 18.11
C ALA A 87 4.33 -11.08 19.64
N CYS A 88 3.70 -9.99 20.08
CA CYS A 88 3.35 -9.72 21.48
C CYS A 88 1.85 -9.89 21.74
N TYR A 89 1.49 -10.36 22.94
CA TYR A 89 0.11 -10.60 23.37
C TYR A 89 -0.08 -10.26 24.84
N CYS A 90 -1.15 -9.52 25.16
CA CYS A 90 -1.52 -9.25 26.56
C CYS A 90 -2.11 -10.48 27.29
N SER A 91 -2.47 -11.55 26.59
CA SER A 91 -2.92 -12.80 27.21
C SER A 91 -2.68 -14.04 26.33
N ARG A 92 -2.63 -15.22 26.97
CA ARG A 92 -2.57 -16.51 26.27
C ARG A 92 -3.80 -16.75 25.39
N GLU A 93 -4.95 -16.18 25.75
CA GLU A 93 -6.17 -16.29 24.94
C GLU A 93 -6.04 -15.54 23.62
N HIS A 94 -5.49 -14.32 23.64
CA HIS A 94 -5.21 -13.55 22.43
C HIS A 94 -4.21 -14.25 21.52
N GLN A 95 -3.18 -14.87 22.09
CA GLN A 95 -2.25 -15.71 21.33
C GLN A 95 -2.97 -16.89 20.66
N LYS A 96 -3.83 -17.63 21.39
CA LYS A 96 -4.61 -18.76 20.84
C LYS A 96 -5.56 -18.33 19.72
N LYS A 97 -6.26 -17.20 19.89
CA LYS A 97 -7.16 -16.64 18.88
C LYS A 97 -6.39 -16.22 17.62
N HIS A 98 -5.25 -15.54 17.78
CA HIS A 98 -4.41 -15.10 16.67
C HIS A 98 -3.60 -16.24 16.02
N TRP A 99 -3.39 -17.37 16.70
CA TRP A 99 -2.52 -18.46 16.24
C TRP A 99 -2.85 -18.97 14.85
N LYS A 100 -4.13 -19.09 14.48
CA LYS A 100 -4.55 -19.55 13.15
C LYS A 100 -3.98 -18.67 12.02
N LEU A 101 -3.86 -17.36 12.26
CA LEU A 101 -3.32 -16.38 11.32
C LEU A 101 -1.80 -16.27 11.46
N HIS A 102 -1.29 -16.27 12.70
CA HIS A 102 0.12 -16.12 13.00
C HIS A 102 0.99 -17.33 12.59
N LYS A 103 0.46 -18.56 12.64
CA LYS A 103 1.23 -19.81 12.50
C LYS A 103 2.10 -19.84 11.23
N THR A 104 1.57 -19.40 10.10
CA THR A 104 2.31 -19.39 8.82
C THR A 104 3.51 -18.44 8.85
N ALA A 105 3.34 -17.23 9.38
CA ALA A 105 4.43 -16.26 9.54
C ALA A 105 5.41 -16.69 10.65
N CYS A 106 4.91 -17.33 11.71
CA CYS A 106 5.71 -17.82 12.83
C CYS A 106 6.73 -18.88 12.38
N MET A 107 6.27 -19.86 11.59
CA MET A 107 7.13 -20.95 11.10
C MET A 107 8.23 -20.45 10.16
N LYS A 108 7.90 -19.52 9.25
CA LYS A 108 8.89 -18.92 8.34
C LYS A 108 10.05 -18.24 9.08
N ARG A 109 9.79 -17.61 10.23
CA ARG A 109 10.85 -16.98 11.03
C ARG A 109 11.70 -17.98 11.81
N LYS A 110 11.14 -19.13 12.20
CA LYS A 110 11.89 -20.18 12.89
C LYS A 110 13.01 -20.75 12.01
N GLU A 111 12.81 -20.75 10.70
CA GLU A 111 13.78 -21.24 9.71
C GLU A 111 14.90 -20.24 9.42
N GLN A 112 14.73 -18.96 9.79
CA GLN A 112 15.79 -17.99 9.66
C GLN A 112 16.79 -18.18 10.80
N PRO A 113 18.11 -18.15 10.52
CA PRO A 113 19.10 -18.16 11.57
C PRO A 113 18.81 -17.01 12.53
N PRO A 114 19.01 -17.19 13.85
CA PRO A 114 18.81 -16.10 14.80
C PRO A 114 19.68 -14.93 14.35
N LEU A 115 19.06 -13.82 13.92
CA LEU A 115 19.80 -12.57 13.78
C LEU A 115 20.35 -12.28 15.18
N SER A 116 21.64 -11.94 15.26
CA SER A 116 22.33 -11.76 16.53
C SER A 116 21.48 -10.98 17.53
N ASP A 117 21.39 -11.48 18.77
CA ASP A 117 20.45 -11.03 19.81
C ASP A 117 20.54 -9.51 20.13
N ASN A 118 21.56 -8.80 19.64
CA ASN A 118 21.75 -7.36 19.82
C ASN A 118 20.89 -6.47 18.91
N LEU A 119 20.23 -6.99 17.88
CA LEU A 119 19.37 -6.19 16.98
C LEU A 119 17.85 -6.31 17.28
N PHE A 120 17.45 -7.12 18.27
CA PHE A 120 16.04 -7.46 18.50
C PHE A 120 15.37 -6.81 19.72
N GLN A 121 16.07 -5.94 20.46
CA GLN A 121 15.40 -5.14 21.50
C GLN A 121 14.43 -4.11 20.89
N ASN A 122 14.65 -3.71 19.63
CA ASN A 122 13.79 -2.78 18.91
C ASN A 122 12.87 -3.57 17.98
N GLY A 123 11.70 -3.95 18.49
CA GLY A 123 10.70 -4.77 17.82
C GLY A 123 10.09 -4.11 16.58
N ASN A 124 10.83 -4.03 15.49
CA ASN A 124 10.39 -3.45 14.23
C ASN A 124 9.84 -4.54 13.30
N LEU A 125 8.51 -4.68 13.30
CA LEU A 125 7.66 -5.04 12.15
C LEU A 125 6.21 -4.87 12.58
N HIS A 126 5.79 -3.60 12.65
CA HIS A 126 4.40 -3.23 12.80
C HIS A 126 3.69 -3.43 11.45
N TYR A 127 2.76 -4.38 11.39
CA TYR A 127 1.81 -4.50 10.28
C TYR A 127 0.49 -3.80 10.69
N PRO A 128 0.04 -2.75 9.98
CA PRO A 128 -1.23 -2.10 10.26
C PRO A 128 -2.42 -3.07 10.07
N LYS A 129 -3.51 -2.86 10.83
CA LYS A 129 -4.73 -3.70 10.86
C LYS A 129 -5.34 -3.99 9.48
N HIS A 130 -5.03 -3.21 8.44
CA HIS A 130 -5.46 -3.46 7.06
C HIS A 130 -4.71 -4.60 6.34
N PHE A 131 -3.55 -5.04 6.85
CA PHE A 131 -2.82 -6.18 6.29
C PHE A 131 -3.57 -7.52 6.47
N LEU A 132 -4.47 -7.61 7.46
CA LEU A 132 -5.36 -8.76 7.62
C LEU A 132 -6.37 -8.91 6.46
N TYR A 133 -6.67 -7.82 5.74
CA TYR A 133 -7.46 -7.87 4.51
C TYR A 133 -6.62 -8.44 3.34
N CYS A 134 -5.32 -8.14 3.28
CA CYS A 134 -4.40 -8.65 2.24
C CYS A 134 -4.03 -10.14 2.43
N VAL A 135 -3.80 -10.62 3.65
CA VAL A 135 -3.33 -12.00 3.90
C VAL A 135 -4.40 -13.05 3.60
N ARG A 136 -5.70 -12.72 3.72
CA ARG A 136 -6.79 -13.64 3.34
C ARG A 136 -6.85 -13.89 1.82
N ARG A 137 -6.25 -13.02 1.01
CA ARG A 137 -6.29 -13.04 -0.46
C ARG A 137 -5.08 -13.67 -1.14
N GLU A 138 -3.93 -13.81 -0.45
CA GLU A 138 -2.73 -14.48 -1.00
C GLU A 138 -2.98 -15.94 -1.43
N LYS A 139 -3.97 -16.64 -0.83
CA LYS A 139 -4.37 -17.99 -1.29
C LYS A 139 -4.97 -17.98 -2.70
N VAL A 140 -5.64 -16.90 -3.11
CA VAL A 140 -6.23 -16.75 -4.45
C VAL A 140 -5.14 -16.41 -5.47
N ASN A 141 -4.13 -15.62 -5.08
CA ASN A 141 -3.03 -15.19 -5.96
C ASN A 141 -2.16 -16.33 -6.50
N ARG A 142 -1.96 -17.41 -5.73
CA ARG A 142 -1.17 -18.56 -6.19
C ARG A 142 -1.90 -19.36 -7.28
N GLU A 143 -3.23 -19.42 -7.23
CA GLU A 143 -4.04 -20.10 -8.25
C GLU A 143 -4.11 -19.30 -9.54
N VAL A 144 -4.27 -17.97 -9.48
CA VAL A 144 -4.37 -17.11 -10.69
C VAL A 144 -3.07 -17.07 -11.48
N LEU A 145 -1.91 -16.94 -10.82
CA LEU A 145 -0.61 -16.94 -11.51
C LEU A 145 -0.19 -18.33 -12.01
N SER A 146 -0.67 -19.42 -11.39
CA SER A 146 -0.36 -20.79 -11.82
C SER A 146 -1.07 -21.21 -13.12
N ARG A 147 -2.10 -20.46 -13.56
CA ARG A 147 -2.91 -20.84 -14.74
C ARG A 147 -2.29 -20.47 -16.08
N GLY A 148 -1.13 -19.80 -16.11
CA GLY A 148 -0.48 -19.36 -17.34
C GLY A 148 -1.28 -18.26 -18.05
N LEU A 149 -0.57 -17.31 -18.67
CA LEU A 149 -1.23 -16.37 -19.58
C LEU A 149 -1.69 -17.15 -20.82
N PRO A 150 -2.95 -17.01 -21.26
CA PRO A 150 -3.38 -17.63 -22.51
C PRO A 150 -2.54 -17.09 -23.67
N ASP A 151 -2.16 -17.98 -24.59
CA ASP A 151 -1.41 -17.64 -25.79
C ASP A 151 -2.23 -16.62 -26.64
N PRO A 152 -1.72 -15.39 -26.87
CA PRO A 152 -2.44 -14.36 -27.60
C PRO A 152 -2.81 -14.75 -29.04
N LEU A 153 -2.27 -15.85 -29.57
CA LEU A 153 -2.54 -16.30 -30.94
C LEU A 153 -3.70 -17.30 -31.09
N SER A 154 -4.42 -17.64 -30.00
CA SER A 154 -5.47 -18.67 -30.02
C SER A 154 -6.92 -18.16 -30.24
N LEU A 155 -7.14 -16.85 -30.40
CA LEU A 155 -8.47 -16.26 -30.60
C LEU A 155 -8.85 -16.17 -32.09
N SER A 156 -9.28 -17.29 -32.68
CA SER A 156 -10.12 -17.24 -33.88
C SER A 156 -11.17 -18.35 -33.89
N LYS A 157 -12.44 -17.94 -34.03
CA LYS A 157 -13.70 -18.68 -34.26
C LYS A 157 -14.72 -18.56 -33.11
N SER A 158 -15.46 -17.46 -33.13
CA SER A 158 -16.78 -17.37 -32.51
C SER A 158 -17.86 -17.84 -33.51
N PRO A 159 -18.81 -18.71 -33.10
CA PRO A 159 -19.95 -19.09 -33.92
C PRO A 159 -21.02 -17.99 -33.91
N SER A 160 -21.60 -17.70 -35.08
CA SER A 160 -22.71 -16.76 -35.27
C SER A 160 -24.00 -17.21 -34.58
N PRO A 161 -24.76 -16.30 -33.93
CA PRO A 161 -26.09 -16.61 -33.45
C PRO A 161 -27.11 -16.49 -34.59
N ARG A 162 -27.92 -17.54 -34.76
CA ARG A 162 -29.13 -17.53 -35.60
C ARG A 162 -30.22 -16.76 -34.88
N GLY A 163 -30.85 -15.83 -35.60
CA GLY A 163 -32.04 -15.12 -35.17
C GLY A 163 -33.32 -15.94 -35.35
N SER A 164 -34.30 -15.63 -34.52
CA SER A 164 -35.71 -15.89 -34.72
C SER A 164 -36.48 -14.80 -33.96
N GLY A 165 -37.38 -14.11 -34.66
CA GLY A 165 -38.15 -12.98 -34.17
C GLY A 165 -39.54 -13.33 -33.63
N ASP A 166 -40.39 -12.30 -33.63
CA ASP A 166 -41.81 -12.21 -33.28
C ASP A 166 -42.09 -12.05 -31.75
N SER A 167 -42.96 -11.18 -31.24
CA SER A 167 -43.93 -10.23 -31.81
C SER A 167 -44.45 -9.27 -30.71
N GLU A 168 -44.98 -8.12 -31.14
CA GLU A 168 -45.72 -7.04 -30.46
C GLU A 168 -46.55 -7.35 -29.19
N THR A 169 -46.47 -6.47 -28.18
CA THR A 169 -47.56 -5.54 -27.74
C THR A 169 -47.18 -4.79 -26.43
N ASP A 170 -47.35 -3.47 -26.44
CA ASP A 170 -47.31 -2.49 -25.33
C ASP A 170 -48.66 -1.71 -25.44
N PRO A 171 -49.34 -1.18 -24.39
CA PRO A 171 -48.75 -0.41 -23.28
C PRO A 171 -49.35 -0.63 -21.88
N GLY A 172 -48.47 -0.74 -20.89
CA GLY A 172 -48.80 -0.60 -19.46
C GLY A 172 -47.75 0.27 -18.77
N VAL A 173 -47.97 1.59 -18.75
CA VAL A 173 -47.06 2.56 -18.13
C VAL A 173 -47.06 2.38 -16.61
N CYS A 174 -46.22 1.47 -16.12
CA CYS A 174 -45.70 1.51 -14.76
C CYS A 174 -44.56 2.51 -14.75
N LEU A 175 -44.66 3.54 -13.90
CA LEU A 175 -43.56 4.44 -13.59
C LEU A 175 -42.32 3.60 -13.24
N PRO A 176 -41.16 3.85 -13.86
CA PRO A 176 -39.97 3.05 -13.58
C PRO A 176 -39.63 3.18 -12.10
N CYS A 177 -39.55 2.04 -11.41
CA CYS A 177 -38.85 1.98 -10.14
C CYS A 177 -37.42 2.43 -10.44
N GLU A 178 -37.05 3.65 -10.02
CA GLU A 178 -35.69 4.14 -10.15
C GLU A 178 -34.79 3.14 -9.44
N THR A 179 -34.07 2.33 -10.22
CA THR A 179 -33.02 1.48 -9.70
C THR A 179 -31.90 2.41 -9.28
N VAL A 180 -31.94 2.84 -8.02
CA VAL A 180 -30.88 3.64 -7.42
C VAL A 180 -29.59 2.85 -7.59
N ASP A 181 -28.62 3.41 -8.33
CA ASP A 181 -27.32 2.78 -8.51
C ASP A 181 -26.74 2.48 -7.11
N PRO A 182 -26.47 1.21 -6.76
CA PRO A 182 -25.91 0.87 -5.46
C PRO A 182 -24.52 1.51 -5.24
N ASN A 183 -23.89 2.04 -6.29
CA ASN A 183 -22.64 2.81 -6.23
C ASN A 183 -22.86 4.33 -6.22
N HIS A 184 -24.10 4.81 -6.13
CA HIS A 184 -24.36 6.23 -5.98
C HIS A 184 -23.73 6.73 -4.67
N PRO A 185 -22.91 7.80 -4.70
CA PRO A 185 -22.16 8.27 -3.52
C PRO A 185 -23.04 8.57 -2.31
N ASP A 186 -24.31 8.95 -2.52
CA ASP A 186 -25.26 9.26 -1.45
C ASP A 186 -25.79 8.02 -0.70
N ASN A 187 -25.54 6.81 -1.22
CA ASN A 187 -26.03 5.57 -0.60
C ASN A 187 -25.01 4.92 0.36
N ILE A 188 -23.79 5.44 0.45
CA ILE A 188 -22.75 4.91 1.35
C ILE A 188 -22.83 5.65 2.70
N ARG A 189 -23.58 5.08 3.65
CA ARG A 189 -23.71 5.62 5.02
C ARG A 189 -22.32 5.79 5.66
N GLY A 190 -22.00 7.01 6.07
CA GLY A 190 -20.74 7.36 6.74
C GLY A 190 -19.66 7.91 5.80
N TYR A 191 -19.93 7.99 4.49
CA TYR A 191 -19.05 8.66 3.56
C TYR A 191 -19.10 10.18 3.79
N SER A 192 -18.01 10.75 4.27
CA SER A 192 -17.91 12.19 4.54
C SER A 192 -17.76 12.94 3.22
N SER A 193 -18.81 13.65 2.80
CA SER A 193 -18.85 14.37 1.52
C SER A 193 -17.87 15.55 1.42
N ASP A 194 -17.20 15.89 2.52
CA ASP A 194 -16.24 16.98 2.62
C ASP A 194 -14.84 16.61 2.08
N LYS A 195 -14.52 15.31 1.97
CA LYS A 195 -13.22 14.81 1.51
C LYS A 195 -13.37 14.20 0.12
N ILE A 196 -12.94 14.94 -0.89
CA ILE A 196 -13.09 14.54 -2.29
C ILE A 196 -11.71 14.41 -2.93
N TRP A 197 -11.44 13.26 -3.53
CA TRP A 197 -10.22 13.05 -4.30
C TRP A 197 -10.55 13.13 -5.79
N GLU A 198 -9.74 13.89 -6.53
CA GLU A 198 -9.94 14.09 -7.95
C GLU A 198 -8.63 13.91 -8.72
N PHE A 199 -8.75 13.46 -9.96
CA PHE A 199 -7.66 13.43 -10.93
C PHE A 199 -7.99 14.29 -12.14
N GLN A 200 -6.95 14.82 -12.79
CA GLN A 200 -7.10 15.59 -14.01
C GLN A 200 -7.14 14.66 -15.24
N THR A 201 -8.20 14.75 -16.03
CA THR A 201 -8.34 14.04 -17.32
C THR A 201 -7.40 14.62 -18.39
N GLU A 202 -7.25 13.92 -19.52
CA GLU A 202 -6.45 14.42 -20.66
C GLU A 202 -6.99 15.75 -21.22
N GLY A 203 -8.31 15.98 -21.13
CA GLY A 203 -8.96 17.24 -21.48
C GLY A 203 -8.82 18.36 -20.43
N GLY A 204 -8.04 18.15 -19.36
CA GLY A 204 -7.81 19.14 -18.31
C GLY A 204 -8.92 19.26 -17.27
N GLN A 205 -10.04 18.55 -17.43
CA GLN A 205 -11.15 18.53 -16.49
C GLN A 205 -10.81 17.68 -15.26
N TRP A 206 -11.26 18.11 -14.07
CA TRP A 206 -11.12 17.34 -12.84
C TRP A 206 -12.26 16.33 -12.74
N GLN A 207 -11.92 15.06 -12.54
CA GLN A 207 -12.86 13.97 -12.35
C GLN A 207 -12.65 13.34 -10.98
N ARG A 208 -13.75 13.04 -10.30
CA ARG A 208 -13.74 12.41 -8.99
C ARG A 208 -13.36 10.93 -9.09
N TYR A 209 -12.59 10.42 -8.14
CA TYR A 209 -12.38 8.98 -8.02
C TYR A 209 -13.68 8.28 -7.56
N LEU A 210 -13.78 6.97 -7.80
CA LEU A 210 -14.86 6.17 -7.20
C LEU A 210 -14.76 6.24 -5.67
N PRO A 211 -15.88 6.30 -4.92
CA PRO A 211 -15.87 6.44 -3.46
C PRO A 211 -14.92 5.46 -2.75
N ARG A 212 -14.92 4.19 -3.18
CA ARG A 212 -14.02 3.15 -2.66
C ARG A 212 -12.52 3.49 -2.76
N ILE A 213 -12.12 4.14 -3.85
CA ILE A 213 -10.74 4.60 -4.07
C ILE A 213 -10.46 5.83 -3.20
N GLU A 214 -11.42 6.74 -3.07
CA GLU A 214 -11.30 7.92 -2.20
C GLU A 214 -11.08 7.51 -0.74
N GLU A 215 -11.86 6.55 -0.21
CA GLU A 215 -11.70 6.01 1.15
C GLU A 215 -10.30 5.43 1.34
N SER A 216 -9.81 4.67 0.35
CA SER A 216 -8.50 4.05 0.39
C SER A 216 -7.37 5.08 0.35
N LEU A 217 -7.50 6.12 -0.50
CA LEU A 217 -6.53 7.22 -0.57
C LEU A 217 -6.48 8.01 0.73
N GLU A 218 -7.65 8.32 1.31
CA GLU A 218 -7.72 9.03 2.58
C GLU A 218 -7.09 8.21 3.71
N SER A 219 -7.41 6.92 3.80
CA SER A 219 -6.80 6.03 4.80
C SER A 219 -5.29 5.96 4.63
N MET A 220 -4.79 5.83 3.40
CA MET A 220 -3.36 5.77 3.11
C MET A 220 -2.64 7.09 3.42
N MET A 221 -3.27 8.23 3.14
CA MET A 221 -2.76 9.55 3.51
C MET A 221 -2.69 9.70 5.03
N CYS A 222 -3.73 9.32 5.76
CA CYS A 222 -3.76 9.35 7.23
C CYS A 222 -2.68 8.45 7.86
N MET A 223 -2.34 7.33 7.23
CA MET A 223 -1.26 6.43 7.68
C MET A 223 0.14 6.89 7.25
N GLY A 224 0.27 8.02 6.56
CA GLY A 224 1.56 8.49 6.03
C GLY A 224 2.13 7.61 4.92
N SER A 225 1.30 6.80 4.25
CA SER A 225 1.78 5.98 3.15
C SER A 225 2.09 6.85 1.92
N PRO A 226 3.24 6.64 1.26
CA PRO A 226 3.64 7.47 0.13
C PRO A 226 2.80 7.22 -1.12
N HIS A 227 2.14 6.06 -1.24
CA HIS A 227 1.38 5.72 -2.44
C HIS A 227 0.26 4.70 -2.20
N PHE A 228 -0.71 4.69 -3.10
CA PHE A 228 -1.78 3.69 -3.18
C PHE A 228 -1.86 3.14 -4.61
N MET A 229 -2.22 1.87 -4.77
CA MET A 229 -2.34 1.22 -6.08
C MET A 229 -3.73 0.62 -6.25
N TYR A 230 -4.33 0.78 -7.42
CA TYR A 230 -5.69 0.31 -7.70
C TYR A 230 -5.90 -0.04 -9.18
N ARG A 231 -7.03 -0.68 -9.49
CA ARG A 231 -7.47 -0.92 -10.87
C ARG A 231 -8.89 -0.39 -11.08
N PRO A 232 -9.11 0.53 -12.05
CA PRO A 232 -10.46 0.96 -12.41
C PRO A 232 -11.35 -0.24 -12.78
N GLY A 233 -12.55 -0.31 -12.23
CA GLY A 233 -13.53 -1.38 -12.51
C GLY A 233 -13.29 -2.73 -11.83
N GLU A 234 -12.11 -2.96 -11.23
CA GLU A 234 -11.76 -4.24 -10.61
C GLU A 234 -11.29 -4.04 -9.16
N PRO A 235 -12.22 -3.98 -8.18
CA PRO A 235 -11.88 -3.73 -6.77
C PRO A 235 -11.01 -4.82 -6.15
N ASP A 236 -10.98 -5.98 -6.78
CA ASP A 236 -10.23 -7.14 -6.31
C ASP A 236 -8.72 -6.98 -6.45
N CYS A 237 -8.30 -6.06 -7.30
CA CYS A 237 -6.92 -5.80 -7.68
C CYS A 237 -6.25 -4.70 -6.83
N ASP A 238 -6.99 -4.06 -5.93
CA ASP A 238 -6.47 -2.96 -5.12
C ASP A 238 -5.39 -3.39 -4.14
N GLY A 239 -4.29 -2.64 -4.12
CA GLY A 239 -3.08 -2.98 -3.37
C GLY A 239 -2.33 -4.21 -3.90
N ILE A 240 -2.81 -4.88 -4.95
CA ILE A 240 -2.13 -6.02 -5.57
C ILE A 240 -1.19 -5.50 -6.65
N TYR A 241 0.11 -5.74 -6.48
CA TYR A 241 1.14 -5.33 -7.42
C TYR A 241 2.00 -6.51 -7.84
N VAL A 242 2.51 -6.42 -9.08
CA VAL A 242 3.49 -7.36 -9.60
C VAL A 242 4.85 -6.96 -9.03
N ARG A 243 5.52 -7.91 -8.37
CA ARG A 243 6.89 -7.69 -7.83
C ARG A 243 7.97 -7.86 -8.89
N ASP A 244 7.66 -8.66 -9.90
CA ASP A 244 8.59 -9.00 -10.95
C ASP A 244 8.66 -7.88 -12.00
N THR A 245 9.78 -7.16 -12.00
CA THR A 245 10.04 -6.06 -12.92
C THR A 245 10.14 -6.53 -14.37
N GLU A 246 10.63 -7.75 -14.63
CA GLU A 246 10.73 -8.29 -15.98
C GLU A 246 9.34 -8.55 -16.57
N HIS A 247 8.41 -9.08 -15.76
CA HIS A 247 7.01 -9.24 -16.16
C HIS A 247 6.33 -7.89 -16.44
N ILE A 248 6.60 -6.86 -15.64
CA ILE A 248 6.07 -5.51 -15.89
C ILE A 248 6.63 -4.95 -17.20
N GLU A 249 7.94 -5.03 -17.44
CA GLU A 249 8.57 -4.52 -18.66
C GLU A 249 8.13 -5.31 -19.91
N LYS A 250 7.91 -6.62 -19.78
CA LYS A 250 7.32 -7.44 -20.85
C LYS A 250 5.87 -7.00 -21.15
N ALA A 251 5.05 -6.79 -20.13
CA ALA A 251 3.68 -6.32 -20.29
C ALA A 251 3.61 -4.92 -20.93
N LYS A 252 4.50 -4.01 -20.50
CA LYS A 252 4.68 -2.68 -21.11
C LYS A 252 5.01 -2.78 -22.60
N ARG A 253 6.01 -3.59 -22.97
CA ARG A 253 6.40 -3.79 -24.39
C ARG A 253 5.25 -4.32 -25.25
N LEU A 254 4.37 -5.13 -24.68
CA LEU A 254 3.22 -5.71 -25.36
C LEU A 254 1.97 -4.81 -25.30
N GLY A 255 1.99 -3.72 -24.54
CA GLY A 255 0.81 -2.86 -24.34
C GLY A 255 -0.35 -3.58 -23.63
N ILE A 256 -0.05 -4.60 -22.83
CA ILE A 256 -1.06 -5.39 -22.10
C ILE A 256 -1.00 -5.09 -20.61
N SER A 257 -2.16 -5.14 -19.94
CA SER A 257 -2.21 -5.16 -18.48
C SER A 257 -2.14 -6.59 -17.97
N ILE A 258 -1.55 -6.79 -16.80
CA ILE A 258 -1.51 -8.10 -16.14
C ILE A 258 -2.86 -8.31 -15.43
N PRO A 259 -3.59 -9.42 -15.66
CA PRO A 259 -4.85 -9.68 -14.99
C PRO A 259 -4.68 -9.80 -13.46
N GLY A 260 -5.65 -9.32 -12.69
CA GLY A 260 -5.63 -9.45 -11.24
C GLY A 260 -4.67 -8.49 -10.50
N THR A 261 -4.10 -7.51 -11.21
CA THR A 261 -3.13 -6.58 -10.64
C THR A 261 -3.54 -5.14 -10.87
N ALA A 262 -3.21 -4.25 -9.91
CA ALA A 262 -3.39 -2.82 -10.05
C ALA A 262 -2.76 -2.29 -11.34
N THR A 263 -3.44 -1.35 -11.99
CA THR A 263 -2.97 -0.69 -13.23
C THR A 263 -2.58 0.75 -12.99
N HIS A 264 -2.98 1.33 -11.86
CA HIS A 264 -2.73 2.71 -11.49
C HIS A 264 -2.04 2.80 -10.14
N ARG A 265 -1.14 3.78 -10.00
CA ARG A 265 -0.43 4.12 -8.77
C ARG A 265 -0.59 5.61 -8.49
N VAL A 266 -1.23 5.94 -7.37
CA VAL A 266 -1.32 7.31 -6.87
C VAL A 266 -0.19 7.55 -5.89
N MET A 267 0.72 8.46 -6.23
CA MET A 267 1.79 8.96 -5.36
C MET A 267 1.22 10.11 -4.53
N ILE A 268 0.83 9.81 -3.29
CA ILE A 268 0.11 10.74 -2.39
C ILE A 268 0.99 11.95 -2.06
N SER A 269 2.27 11.73 -1.79
CA SER A 269 3.24 12.80 -1.50
C SER A 269 3.46 13.76 -2.67
N GLN A 270 3.30 13.28 -3.90
CA GLN A 270 3.54 14.05 -5.12
C GLN A 270 2.26 14.60 -5.75
N MET A 271 1.09 14.22 -5.23
CA MET A 271 -0.22 14.55 -5.80
C MET A 271 -0.27 14.23 -7.31
N ARG A 272 0.21 13.03 -7.66
CA ARG A 272 0.29 12.51 -9.03
C ARG A 272 -0.16 11.07 -9.10
N GLU A 273 -0.77 10.73 -10.22
CA GLU A 273 -1.12 9.36 -10.55
C GLU A 273 -0.38 8.91 -11.80
N TYR A 274 0.05 7.66 -11.78
CA TYR A 274 0.78 6.97 -12.85
C TYR A 274 -0.02 5.75 -13.29
N GLU A 275 -0.26 5.63 -14.58
CA GLU A 275 -0.70 4.37 -15.18
C GLU A 275 0.55 3.49 -15.41
N ILE A 276 0.60 2.35 -14.73
CA ILE A 276 1.81 1.54 -14.55
C ILE A 276 2.37 1.02 -15.89
N PHE A 277 1.48 0.67 -16.82
CA PHE A 277 1.86 0.02 -18.08
C PHE A 277 2.06 1.01 -19.24
N SER A 278 1.37 2.15 -19.26
CA SER A 278 1.53 3.18 -20.29
C SER A 278 2.52 4.28 -19.89
N ASN A 279 2.85 4.35 -18.60
CA ASN A 279 3.59 5.45 -17.97
C ASN A 279 2.93 6.83 -18.14
N LYS A 280 1.64 6.87 -18.50
CA LYS A 280 0.87 8.11 -18.50
C LYS A 280 0.77 8.65 -17.08
N ARG A 281 0.83 9.97 -16.96
CA ARG A 281 0.80 10.68 -15.68
C ARG A 281 -0.31 11.71 -15.67
N ARG A 282 -1.00 11.84 -14.54
CA ARG A 282 -2.01 12.88 -14.33
C ARG A 282 -1.91 13.52 -12.95
N LYS A 283 -2.37 14.76 -12.84
CA LYS A 283 -2.42 15.48 -11.56
C LYS A 283 -3.53 14.92 -10.70
N VAL A 284 -3.28 14.86 -9.40
CA VAL A 284 -4.25 14.48 -8.38
C VAL A 284 -4.42 15.66 -7.43
N ARG A 285 -5.60 15.81 -6.85
CA ARG A 285 -5.82 16.74 -5.74
C ARG A 285 -6.80 16.14 -4.75
N ARG A 286 -6.67 16.58 -3.50
CA ARG A 286 -7.64 16.33 -2.43
C ARG A 286 -8.30 17.66 -2.09
N ARG A 287 -9.64 17.69 -2.10
CA ARG A 287 -10.44 18.79 -1.55
C ARG A 287 -10.98 18.37 -0.18
N GLY A 288 -11.10 19.33 0.72
CA GLY A 288 -11.58 19.12 2.09
C GLY A 288 -10.64 19.69 3.14
N PRO A 289 -11.04 19.67 4.41
CA PRO A 289 -10.18 20.09 5.52
C PRO A 289 -8.90 19.24 5.52
N PRO A 290 -7.75 19.79 5.95
CA PRO A 290 -6.52 19.00 6.05
C PRO A 290 -6.75 17.77 6.93
N PRO A 291 -6.07 16.64 6.68
CA PRO A 291 -6.17 15.48 7.56
C PRO A 291 -5.81 15.94 8.98
N GLU A 292 -6.70 15.66 9.94
CA GLU A 292 -6.37 15.83 11.36
C GLU A 292 -5.10 15.03 11.60
N LYS A 293 -4.01 15.72 11.92
CA LYS A 293 -2.74 15.05 12.21
C LYS A 293 -3.03 14.12 13.39
N TYR A 294 -2.73 12.84 13.23
CA TYR A 294 -2.56 11.94 14.37
C TYR A 294 -1.28 12.42 15.06
N PHE A 295 -1.45 13.33 16.02
CA PHE A 295 -0.42 13.70 16.98
C PHE A 295 -0.14 12.51 17.91
#